data_AF-A0A5C5RZH2-F1
#
_entry.id   AF-A0A5C5RZH2-F1
#
_cell.length_a   1.000
_cell.length_b   1.000
_cell.length_c   1.000
_cell.angle_alpha   90.00
_cell.angle_beta   90.00
_cell.angle_gamma   90.00
#
_symmetry.space_group_name_H-M   'P 1'
#
loop_
_entity.id
_entity.type
_entity.pdbx_description
1 polymer ?
#
loop_
_entity_poly.entity_id
_entity_poly.type
_entity_poly.pdbx_seq_one_letter_code
_entity_poly.pdbx_strand_id
1 'polypeptide(L)'
;MAVGRSRLARVIGPILIFLGALLITAAIAGPAYVAGKLTTIPLDIDTTTVAKSEKAADSQADADFPAKSLDMCSIDKAKAVVNEVSVTTQTRTLVTTPSDKSTMTVQSGSSMVVPSIKTKGEPRHPELTGAVQDKRPCDDGLVQAWLDRVSLDRETGKPTGKTSEATYQPGESTPAVKIADRKGLQYRFPAGTTQDGKYEFFDLITRSNVGLKFVEEKEVSGTKTLHFQGQQSWVDLSTIRDGNDPTLGTVLTMPAGWWGIGGVDPKDDITLNRWAKTDVDLWVDPTSGVIVDQSLHYTQQFRLPGQVAPNTPKPVRDFKLDVFDAKQRWVDATVRSQAEVAKSAQNKIAVAKYVAPVAGGVLGVIALGLGVFALLLGRNAATAGGPGTGGRGAGRSAAGSDDAAPTAPLDDEPITTPDGGGDPATEAFNAQPRPDDSQTEAIDFRKRDER
;
A
#
# COMPACT_ATOMS: atom_id res chain seq x y z
N MET A 1 29.92 -50.42 28.70
CA MET A 1 29.13 -49.48 27.86
C MET A 1 27.75 -50.00 27.41
N ALA A 2 27.33 -51.26 27.65
CA ALA A 2 26.08 -51.79 27.08
C ALA A 2 24.75 -51.33 27.72
N VAL A 3 24.77 -50.87 28.98
CA VAL A 3 23.54 -50.63 29.78
C VAL A 3 22.76 -49.37 29.36
N GLY A 4 23.41 -48.39 28.71
CA GLY A 4 22.76 -47.13 28.29
C GLY A 4 21.78 -47.27 27.12
N ARG A 5 22.03 -48.21 26.19
CA ARG A 5 21.24 -48.34 24.95
C ARG A 5 19.78 -48.77 25.17
N SER A 6 19.49 -49.54 26.23
CA SER A 6 18.16 -50.12 26.45
C SER A 6 17.13 -49.15 27.03
N ARG A 7 17.56 -48.11 27.77
CA ARG A 7 16.66 -47.07 28.27
C ARG A 7 16.25 -46.10 27.16
N LEU A 8 17.18 -45.71 26.28
CA LEU A 8 16.92 -44.78 25.18
C LEU A 8 15.84 -45.32 24.22
N ALA A 9 15.99 -46.57 23.77
CA ALA A 9 15.05 -47.22 22.84
C ALA A 9 13.62 -47.32 23.39
N ARG A 10 13.44 -47.42 24.72
CA ARG A 10 12.14 -47.52 25.38
C ARG A 10 11.39 -46.17 25.45
N VAL A 11 12.10 -45.05 25.30
CA VAL A 11 11.54 -43.68 25.37
C VAL A 11 11.36 -43.06 23.98
N ILE A 12 12.23 -43.41 23.01
CA ILE A 12 12.17 -42.90 21.63
C ILE A 12 10.85 -43.23 20.93
N GLY A 13 10.36 -44.47 21.04
CA GLY A 13 9.10 -44.90 20.39
C GLY A 13 7.88 -44.04 20.79
N PRO A 14 7.58 -43.88 22.09
CA PRO A 14 6.52 -43.00 22.58
C PRO A 14 6.70 -41.52 22.19
N ILE A 15 7.94 -40.99 22.21
CA ILE A 15 8.21 -39.61 21.78
C ILE A 15 7.90 -39.42 20.29
N LEU A 16 8.34 -40.34 19.44
CA LEU A 16 8.06 -40.28 17.99
C LEU A 16 6.56 -40.41 17.68
N ILE A 17 5.82 -41.21 18.44
CA ILE A 17 4.36 -41.32 18.29
C ILE A 17 3.68 -40.01 18.71
N PHE A 18 4.05 -39.43 19.86
CA PHE A 18 3.51 -38.16 20.32
C PHE A 18 3.82 -37.02 19.34
N LEU A 19 5.08 -36.91 18.90
CA LEU A 19 5.51 -35.92 17.92
C LEU A 19 4.78 -36.10 16.58
N GLY A 20 4.62 -37.34 16.12
CA GLY A 20 3.93 -37.63 14.86
C GLY A 20 2.44 -37.29 14.93
N ALA A 21 1.76 -37.64 16.03
CA ALA A 21 0.38 -37.24 16.28
C ALA A 21 0.22 -35.71 16.40
N LEU A 22 1.15 -35.04 17.07
CA LEU A 22 1.18 -33.57 17.20
C LEU A 22 1.36 -32.90 15.83
N LEU A 23 2.30 -33.38 15.00
CA LEU A 23 2.56 -32.85 13.66
C LEU A 23 1.37 -33.05 12.72
N ILE A 24 0.69 -34.22 12.76
CA ILE A 24 -0.54 -34.43 11.99
C ILE A 24 -1.67 -33.53 12.50
N THR A 25 -1.83 -33.39 13.82
CA THR A 25 -2.85 -32.50 14.39
C THR A 25 -2.60 -31.05 13.99
N ALA A 26 -1.34 -30.60 14.03
CA ALA A 26 -0.93 -29.27 13.57
C ALA A 26 -1.10 -29.09 12.06
N ALA A 27 -0.87 -30.13 11.24
CA ALA A 27 -1.12 -30.10 9.80
C ALA A 27 -2.61 -29.97 9.46
N ILE A 28 -3.50 -30.61 10.24
CA ILE A 28 -4.95 -30.56 10.00
C ILE A 28 -5.57 -29.26 10.56
N ALA A 29 -5.22 -28.87 11.79
CA ALA A 29 -5.82 -27.71 12.47
C ALA A 29 -5.11 -26.38 12.15
N GLY A 30 -3.81 -26.41 11.85
CA GLY A 30 -2.97 -25.25 11.57
C GLY A 30 -3.48 -24.36 10.43
N PRO A 31 -3.89 -24.89 9.26
CA PRO A 31 -4.44 -24.08 8.16
C PRO A 31 -5.60 -23.21 8.61
N ALA A 32 -6.56 -23.77 9.35
CA ALA A 32 -7.74 -23.05 9.83
C ALA A 32 -7.37 -21.97 10.86
N TYR A 33 -6.41 -22.23 11.75
CA TYR A 33 -5.96 -21.27 12.77
C TYR A 33 -5.11 -20.12 12.20
N VAL A 34 -4.29 -20.40 11.19
CA VAL A 34 -3.30 -19.44 10.65
C VAL A 34 -3.85 -18.67 9.44
N ALA A 35 -4.84 -19.19 8.70
CA ALA A 35 -5.38 -18.56 7.50
C ALA A 35 -5.79 -17.08 7.71
N GLY A 36 -6.52 -16.77 8.79
CA GLY A 36 -6.93 -15.40 9.10
C GLY A 36 -5.76 -14.44 9.35
N LYS A 37 -4.72 -14.90 10.05
CA LYS A 37 -3.54 -14.08 10.40
C LYS A 37 -2.60 -13.78 9.23
N LEU A 38 -2.77 -14.46 8.09
CA LEU A 38 -1.96 -14.25 6.89
C LEU A 38 -2.76 -13.65 5.72
N THR A 39 -4.08 -13.57 5.85
CA THR A 39 -4.94 -12.76 4.96
C THR A 39 -5.00 -11.29 5.40
N THR A 40 -4.55 -10.95 6.61
CA THR A 40 -4.42 -9.55 7.03
C THR A 40 -3.35 -8.80 6.24
N ILE A 41 -3.69 -7.59 5.80
CA ILE A 41 -2.75 -6.60 5.26
C ILE A 41 -1.64 -6.33 6.30
N PRO A 42 -0.36 -6.26 5.91
CA PRO A 42 0.73 -6.08 6.87
C PRO A 42 0.91 -4.62 7.29
N LEU A 43 1.66 -4.39 8.38
CA LEU A 43 1.88 -3.06 8.98
C LEU A 43 3.17 -2.36 8.49
N ASP A 44 3.96 -3.03 7.66
CA ASP A 44 5.24 -2.57 7.11
C ASP A 44 5.11 -2.03 5.68
N ILE A 45 3.89 -1.62 5.28
CA ILE A 45 3.69 -0.97 3.98
C ILE A 45 4.43 0.37 3.99
N ASP A 46 5.41 0.47 3.11
CA ASP A 46 5.92 1.70 2.51
C ASP A 46 6.07 1.41 1.02
N THR A 47 5.35 2.14 0.17
CA THR A 47 5.27 1.84 -1.27
C THR A 47 5.11 3.12 -2.05
N THR A 48 5.96 3.29 -3.07
CA THR A 48 5.87 4.39 -4.02
C THR A 48 5.42 3.87 -5.38
N THR A 49 4.34 4.45 -5.91
CA THR A 49 3.78 4.16 -7.24
C THR A 49 3.90 5.40 -8.13
N VAL A 50 4.25 5.21 -9.40
CA VAL A 50 4.32 6.29 -10.39
C VAL A 50 3.37 5.99 -11.54
N ALA A 51 2.49 6.94 -11.83
CA ALA A 51 1.64 6.95 -13.01
C ALA A 51 2.12 8.01 -14.01
N LYS A 52 1.89 7.77 -15.31
CA LYS A 52 2.03 8.78 -16.36
C LYS A 52 0.74 8.90 -17.15
N SER A 53 0.50 10.07 -17.72
CA SER A 53 -0.57 10.28 -18.69
C SER A 53 -0.34 9.41 -19.92
N GLU A 54 -1.34 8.63 -20.33
CA GLU A 54 -1.33 7.84 -21.55
C GLU A 54 -2.38 8.35 -22.53
N LYS A 55 -2.08 8.20 -23.83
CA LYS A 55 -3.05 8.49 -24.88
C LYS A 55 -4.19 7.47 -24.82
N ALA A 56 -5.41 7.95 -24.58
CA ALA A 56 -6.60 7.10 -24.70
C ALA A 56 -6.76 6.60 -26.15
N ALA A 57 -7.16 5.34 -26.33
CA ALA A 57 -7.11 4.64 -27.62
C ALA A 57 -7.84 5.38 -28.76
N ASP A 58 -9.01 5.95 -28.48
CA ASP A 58 -9.84 6.66 -29.46
C ASP A 58 -9.53 8.17 -29.55
N SER A 59 -8.48 8.64 -28.87
CA SER A 59 -8.13 10.06 -28.83
C SER A 59 -7.29 10.50 -30.03
N GLN A 60 -7.56 11.70 -30.53
CA GLN A 60 -6.69 12.38 -31.50
C GLN A 60 -5.51 13.13 -30.84
N ALA A 61 -5.42 13.11 -29.50
CA ALA A 61 -4.35 13.79 -28.77
C ALA A 61 -2.95 13.32 -29.19
N ASP A 62 -1.97 14.18 -28.93
CA ASP A 62 -0.55 13.86 -29.06
C ASP A 62 -0.17 12.65 -28.18
N ALA A 63 0.83 11.88 -28.59
CA ALA A 63 1.33 10.77 -27.77
C ALA A 63 2.24 11.28 -26.63
N ASP A 64 2.99 12.35 -26.88
CA ASP A 64 3.92 12.95 -25.91
C ASP A 64 3.20 13.94 -24.98
N PHE A 65 2.05 14.46 -25.42
CA PHE A 65 1.20 15.41 -24.67
C PHE A 65 -0.28 14.94 -24.66
N PRO A 66 -0.59 13.76 -24.09
CA PRO A 66 -1.92 13.15 -24.21
C PRO A 66 -2.98 13.73 -23.28
N ALA A 67 -2.61 14.68 -22.41
CA ALA A 67 -3.48 15.29 -21.41
C ALA A 67 -3.69 16.80 -21.69
N LYS A 68 -4.64 17.40 -20.97
CA LYS A 68 -4.88 18.84 -20.97
C LYS A 68 -4.78 19.43 -19.56
N SER A 69 -4.31 20.67 -19.47
CA SER A 69 -4.39 21.49 -18.26
C SER A 69 -4.70 22.95 -18.61
N LEU A 70 -5.55 23.59 -17.82
CA LEU A 70 -5.68 25.05 -17.79
C LEU A 70 -4.35 25.67 -17.37
N ASP A 71 -3.88 26.65 -18.14
CA ASP A 71 -2.68 27.41 -17.86
C ASP A 71 -2.97 28.43 -16.76
N MET A 72 -2.34 28.29 -15.58
CA MET A 72 -2.56 29.21 -14.46
C MET A 72 -1.98 30.61 -14.74
N CYS A 73 -0.99 30.75 -15.65
CA CYS A 73 -0.53 32.05 -16.11
C CYS A 73 -1.52 32.74 -17.06
N SER A 74 -2.62 32.09 -17.46
CA SER A 74 -3.70 32.71 -18.24
C SER A 74 -4.76 33.44 -17.41
N ILE A 75 -4.75 33.28 -16.07
CA ILE A 75 -5.67 33.99 -15.15
C ILE A 75 -5.52 35.50 -15.32
N ASP A 76 -4.29 36.02 -15.26
CA ASP A 76 -3.98 37.45 -15.41
C ASP A 76 -3.85 37.91 -16.89
N LYS A 77 -4.46 37.19 -17.84
CA LYS A 77 -4.43 37.50 -19.28
C LYS A 77 -5.83 37.81 -19.80
N ALA A 78 -5.92 38.27 -21.04
CA ALA A 78 -7.19 38.61 -21.67
C ALA A 78 -8.11 37.39 -21.95
N LYS A 79 -7.58 36.16 -21.90
CA LYS A 79 -8.32 34.93 -22.17
C LYS A 79 -7.69 33.73 -21.47
N ALA A 80 -8.52 32.81 -20.99
CA ALA A 80 -8.12 31.48 -20.55
C ALA A 80 -7.40 30.70 -21.67
N VAL A 81 -6.34 29.98 -21.30
CA VAL A 81 -5.57 29.11 -22.21
C VAL A 81 -5.55 27.70 -21.63
N VAL A 82 -5.89 26.71 -22.45
CA VAL A 82 -5.76 25.28 -22.10
C VAL A 82 -4.65 24.71 -22.97
N ASN A 83 -3.63 24.13 -22.33
CA ASN A 83 -2.48 23.56 -23.01
C ASN A 83 -2.63 22.04 -23.16
N GLU A 84 -2.02 21.49 -24.21
CA GLU A 84 -1.70 20.05 -24.30
C GLU A 84 -0.44 19.79 -23.46
N VAL A 85 -0.49 18.78 -22.58
CA VAL A 85 0.52 18.53 -21.55
C VAL A 85 0.80 17.04 -21.40
N SER A 86 1.98 16.70 -20.87
CA SER A 86 2.17 15.41 -20.20
C SER A 86 1.87 15.57 -18.71
N VAL A 87 1.50 14.47 -18.03
CA VAL A 87 1.32 14.43 -16.58
C VAL A 87 2.08 13.25 -16.01
N THR A 88 2.72 13.44 -14.86
CA THR A 88 3.23 12.36 -14.01
C THR A 88 2.60 12.50 -12.64
N THR A 89 2.12 11.40 -12.07
CA THR A 89 1.64 11.35 -10.69
C THR A 89 2.50 10.41 -9.88
N GLN A 90 3.01 10.88 -8.75
CA GLN A 90 3.71 10.04 -7.78
C GLN A 90 2.85 9.94 -6.52
N THR A 91 2.69 8.73 -6.01
CA THR A 91 2.02 8.47 -4.73
C THR A 91 2.95 7.64 -3.85
N ARG A 92 3.16 8.07 -2.60
CA ARG A 92 3.81 7.26 -1.57
C ARG A 92 2.81 6.96 -0.45
N THR A 93 2.62 5.69 -0.18
CA THR A 93 1.67 5.16 0.80
C THR A 93 2.44 4.44 1.89
N LEU A 94 2.26 4.86 3.14
CA LEU A 94 2.86 4.20 4.31
C LEU A 94 1.86 3.96 5.44
N VAL A 95 2.13 2.96 6.29
CA VAL A 95 1.40 2.77 7.56
C VAL A 95 1.97 3.71 8.63
N THR A 96 1.08 4.34 9.38
CA THR A 96 1.36 5.28 10.47
C THR A 96 0.62 4.90 11.75
N THR A 97 0.92 5.56 12.86
CA THR A 97 0.17 5.41 14.12
C THR A 97 -1.13 6.23 14.10
N PRO A 98 -2.21 5.76 14.74
CA PRO A 98 -2.35 4.48 15.45
C PRO A 98 -2.61 3.29 14.50
N SER A 99 -1.91 2.18 14.75
CA SER A 99 -2.09 0.91 14.04
C SER A 99 -1.93 -0.26 15.02
N ASP A 100 -2.69 -1.34 14.81
CA ASP A 100 -2.78 -2.50 15.69
C ASP A 100 -2.98 -3.81 14.89
N LYS A 101 -3.41 -4.89 15.58
CA LYS A 101 -3.60 -6.22 14.97
C LYS A 101 -4.75 -6.30 13.95
N SER A 102 -5.77 -5.44 14.03
CA SER A 102 -6.94 -5.45 13.14
C SER A 102 -7.18 -4.11 12.44
N THR A 103 -6.67 -2.99 12.95
CA THR A 103 -6.71 -1.68 12.26
C THR A 103 -5.31 -1.24 11.83
N MET A 104 -5.17 -0.65 10.65
CA MET A 104 -3.98 0.11 10.26
C MET A 104 -4.40 1.52 9.86
N THR A 105 -3.67 2.55 10.31
CA THR A 105 -3.80 3.90 9.74
C THR A 105 -2.80 4.04 8.62
N VAL A 106 -3.28 4.36 7.43
CA VAL A 106 -2.47 4.61 6.24
C VAL A 106 -2.40 6.11 6.02
N GLN A 107 -1.21 6.59 5.69
CA GLN A 107 -0.98 7.93 5.16
C GLN A 107 -0.49 7.80 3.71
N SER A 108 -1.16 8.44 2.78
CA SER A 108 -0.79 8.46 1.36
C SER A 108 -0.65 9.89 0.87
N GLY A 109 0.57 10.25 0.48
CA GLY A 109 0.87 11.52 -0.17
C GLY A 109 0.91 11.33 -1.68
N SER A 110 0.13 12.11 -2.43
CA SER A 110 0.14 12.13 -3.89
C SER A 110 0.47 13.52 -4.41
N SER A 111 1.29 13.59 -5.47
CA SER A 111 1.53 14.79 -6.26
C SER A 111 1.30 14.50 -7.75
N MET A 112 0.51 15.33 -8.41
CA MET A 112 0.27 15.35 -9.85
C MET A 112 1.01 16.53 -10.44
N VAL A 113 1.96 16.27 -11.34
CA VAL A 113 2.80 17.31 -11.94
C VAL A 113 2.73 17.27 -13.47
N VAL A 114 2.84 18.43 -14.09
CA VAL A 114 3.04 18.61 -15.54
C VAL A 114 4.53 18.86 -15.78
N PRO A 115 5.31 17.83 -16.18
CA PRO A 115 6.74 18.01 -16.45
C PRO A 115 7.00 18.58 -17.84
N SER A 116 6.03 18.56 -18.76
CA SER A 116 6.17 19.19 -20.08
C SER A 116 4.84 19.71 -20.63
N ILE A 117 4.91 20.86 -21.29
CA ILE A 117 3.82 21.57 -21.93
C ILE A 117 4.17 21.75 -23.41
N LYS A 118 3.26 21.37 -24.30
CA LYS A 118 3.47 21.45 -25.73
C LYS A 118 3.54 22.91 -26.18
N THR A 119 4.51 23.23 -27.05
CA THR A 119 4.58 24.53 -27.72
C THR A 119 4.69 24.34 -29.24
N LYS A 120 4.89 25.43 -29.99
CA LYS A 120 5.19 25.37 -31.44
C LYS A 120 6.67 25.05 -31.74
N GLY A 121 7.54 25.09 -30.73
CA GLY A 121 8.96 24.74 -30.81
C GLY A 121 9.29 23.77 -29.70
N GLU A 122 10.39 24.00 -28.99
CA GLU A 122 10.76 23.17 -27.84
C GLU A 122 9.64 23.09 -26.79
N PRO A 123 9.38 21.91 -26.19
CA PRO A 123 8.45 21.78 -25.07
C PRO A 123 8.87 22.69 -23.91
N ARG A 124 7.89 23.33 -23.28
CA ARG A 124 8.12 24.13 -22.08
C ARG A 124 8.09 23.21 -20.87
N HIS A 125 9.06 23.35 -19.97
CA HIS A 125 9.19 22.53 -18.78
C HIS A 125 8.93 23.38 -17.52
N PRO A 126 7.73 23.30 -16.91
CA PRO A 126 7.43 23.99 -15.66
C PRO A 126 8.36 23.56 -14.52
N GLU A 127 8.78 24.51 -13.69
CA GLU A 127 9.60 24.21 -12.51
C GLU A 127 8.71 23.84 -11.31
N LEU A 128 9.16 22.90 -10.47
CA LEU A 128 8.51 22.58 -9.20
C LEU A 128 9.07 23.49 -8.10
N THR A 129 8.67 24.77 -8.15
CA THR A 129 9.15 25.83 -7.25
C THR A 129 8.46 25.83 -5.88
N GLY A 130 7.25 25.27 -5.79
CA GLY A 130 6.46 25.27 -4.56
C GLY A 130 5.84 26.64 -4.25
N ALA A 131 5.15 26.74 -3.11
CA ALA A 131 4.60 28.01 -2.66
C ALA A 131 5.70 28.91 -2.07
N VAL A 132 5.77 30.16 -2.55
CA VAL A 132 6.66 31.19 -2.04
C VAL A 132 5.80 32.31 -1.43
N GLN A 133 5.96 32.58 -0.13
CA GLN A 133 5.12 33.54 0.61
C GLN A 133 3.61 33.26 0.46
N ASP A 134 3.20 32.01 0.70
CA ASP A 134 1.83 31.49 0.54
C ASP A 134 1.23 31.65 -0.88
N LYS A 135 2.05 32.04 -1.87
CA LYS A 135 1.63 32.17 -3.26
C LYS A 135 2.35 31.15 -4.13
N ARG A 136 1.55 30.39 -4.87
CA ARG A 136 2.06 29.47 -5.88
C ARG A 136 2.34 30.24 -7.18
N PRO A 137 3.54 30.17 -7.76
CA PRO A 137 3.81 30.76 -9.07
C PRO A 137 2.86 30.20 -10.13
N CYS A 138 2.43 31.05 -11.08
CA CYS A 138 1.50 30.62 -12.11
C CYS A 138 2.09 29.54 -13.05
N ASP A 139 3.42 29.46 -13.11
CA ASP A 139 4.16 28.50 -13.95
C ASP A 139 4.78 27.33 -13.17
N ASP A 140 4.33 27.09 -11.94
CA ASP A 140 4.70 25.90 -11.18
C ASP A 140 4.06 24.66 -11.85
N GLY A 141 4.81 23.55 -11.94
CA GLY A 141 4.35 22.29 -12.55
C GLY A 141 3.31 21.47 -11.77
N LEU A 142 3.11 21.71 -10.48
CA LEU A 142 2.16 20.98 -9.62
C LEU A 142 0.66 21.23 -9.95
N VAL A 143 0.00 20.31 -10.65
CA VAL A 143 -1.46 20.39 -10.91
C VAL A 143 -2.27 20.30 -9.62
N GLN A 144 -1.96 19.29 -8.81
CA GLN A 144 -2.64 19.04 -7.53
C GLN A 144 -1.77 18.14 -6.66
N ALA A 145 -1.83 18.34 -5.35
CA ALA A 145 -1.33 17.37 -4.38
C ALA A 145 -2.38 17.14 -3.28
N TRP A 146 -2.28 16.01 -2.60
CA TRP A 146 -3.01 15.74 -1.37
C TRP A 146 -2.23 14.81 -0.44
N LEU A 147 -2.57 14.90 0.84
CA LEU A 147 -2.18 13.95 1.87
C LEU A 147 -3.45 13.35 2.46
N ASP A 148 -3.72 12.08 2.18
CA ASP A 148 -4.84 11.35 2.78
C ASP A 148 -4.37 10.57 4.00
N ARG A 149 -5.15 10.59 5.09
CA ARG A 149 -4.95 9.73 6.27
C ARG A 149 -6.24 9.01 6.63
N VAL A 150 -6.20 7.68 6.63
CA VAL A 150 -7.38 6.83 6.86
C VAL A 150 -7.04 5.58 7.66
N SER A 151 -7.88 5.26 8.65
CA SER A 151 -7.80 3.99 9.38
C SER A 151 -8.59 2.91 8.67
N LEU A 152 -7.91 1.92 8.12
CA LEU A 152 -8.46 0.76 7.42
C LEU A 152 -8.46 -0.49 8.32
N ASP A 153 -9.47 -1.33 8.14
CA ASP A 153 -9.51 -2.68 8.69
C ASP A 153 -8.55 -3.58 7.90
N ARG A 154 -7.74 -4.36 8.62
CA ARG A 154 -6.62 -5.11 8.03
C ARG A 154 -7.06 -6.41 7.34
N GLU A 155 -8.25 -6.94 7.62
CA GLU A 155 -8.75 -8.15 6.94
C GLU A 155 -9.52 -7.77 5.67
N THR A 156 -10.34 -6.72 5.76
CA THR A 156 -11.27 -6.31 4.69
C THR A 156 -10.74 -5.19 3.79
N GLY A 157 -9.71 -4.45 4.22
CA GLY A 157 -9.19 -3.26 3.55
C GLY A 157 -10.10 -2.02 3.65
N LYS A 158 -11.26 -2.13 4.32
CA LYS A 158 -12.29 -1.07 4.35
C LYS A 158 -12.00 0.02 5.39
N PRO A 159 -12.43 1.27 5.16
CA PRO A 159 -12.41 2.32 6.18
C PRO A 159 -13.16 1.91 7.46
N THR A 160 -12.53 2.18 8.61
CA THR A 160 -13.09 1.93 9.96
C THR A 160 -13.79 3.14 10.57
N GLY A 161 -13.66 4.33 9.95
CA GLY A 161 -14.16 5.60 10.48
C GLY A 161 -13.35 6.20 11.64
N LYS A 162 -12.34 5.49 12.22
CA LYS A 162 -11.50 6.02 13.33
C LYS A 162 -10.68 7.24 12.91
N THR A 163 -10.10 7.21 11.72
CA THR A 163 -9.47 8.34 11.04
C THR A 163 -9.91 8.31 9.58
N SER A 164 -10.29 9.45 9.04
CA SER A 164 -10.69 9.63 7.65
C SER A 164 -10.63 11.14 7.36
N GLU A 165 -9.48 11.61 6.90
CA GLU A 165 -9.23 13.02 6.63
C GLU A 165 -8.21 13.20 5.50
N ALA A 166 -8.32 14.28 4.73
CA ALA A 166 -7.37 14.62 3.69
C ALA A 166 -7.01 16.11 3.72
N THR A 167 -5.73 16.43 3.54
CA THR A 167 -5.24 17.77 3.24
C THR A 167 -5.10 17.89 1.72
N TYR A 168 -5.81 18.83 1.10
CA TYR A 168 -5.69 19.14 -0.32
C TYR A 168 -4.74 20.33 -0.51
N GLN A 169 -3.84 20.28 -1.49
CA GLN A 169 -2.76 21.26 -1.66
C GLN A 169 -1.95 21.47 -0.35
N PRO A 170 -1.25 20.41 0.14
CA PRO A 170 -0.47 20.50 1.37
C PRO A 170 0.68 21.53 1.25
N GLY A 171 0.66 22.48 2.18
CA GLY A 171 1.73 23.45 2.50
C GLY A 171 1.74 23.69 4.01
N GLU A 172 2.54 24.62 4.53
CA GLU A 172 2.75 24.78 5.99
C GLU A 172 1.48 25.10 6.81
N SER A 173 0.40 25.56 6.18
CA SER A 173 -0.79 26.10 6.86
C SER A 173 -2.13 25.43 6.48
N THR A 174 -2.17 24.48 5.54
CA THR A 174 -3.45 23.91 5.06
C THR A 174 -4.00 22.82 6.02
N PRO A 175 -5.18 23.01 6.65
CA PRO A 175 -5.72 22.03 7.59
C PRO A 175 -6.25 20.78 6.88
N ALA A 176 -6.21 19.63 7.58
CA ALA A 176 -6.84 18.40 7.11
C ALA A 176 -8.37 18.47 7.26
N VAL A 177 -9.09 18.05 6.22
CA VAL A 177 -10.56 18.05 6.16
C VAL A 177 -11.07 16.64 6.45
N LYS A 178 -12.02 16.52 7.40
CA LYS A 178 -12.64 15.23 7.75
C LYS A 178 -13.60 14.74 6.66
N ILE A 179 -13.54 13.45 6.36
CA ILE A 179 -14.36 12.78 5.34
C ILE A 179 -15.23 11.73 6.03
N ALA A 180 -16.48 12.07 6.32
CA ALA A 180 -17.38 11.24 7.15
C ALA A 180 -17.88 9.96 6.43
N ASP A 181 -18.30 10.07 5.18
CA ASP A 181 -19.02 8.99 4.46
C ASP A 181 -18.12 8.04 3.66
N ARG A 182 -16.85 7.90 4.05
CA ARG A 182 -15.87 7.06 3.34
C ARG A 182 -16.13 5.56 3.60
N LYS A 183 -16.44 4.81 2.55
CA LYS A 183 -16.75 3.36 2.59
C LYS A 183 -15.92 2.54 1.60
N GLY A 184 -15.51 3.16 0.48
CA GLY A 184 -14.70 2.54 -0.55
C GLY A 184 -13.28 2.20 -0.14
N LEU A 185 -12.76 1.14 -0.75
CA LEU A 185 -11.35 0.75 -0.76
C LEU A 185 -10.52 1.79 -1.52
N GLN A 186 -9.20 1.80 -1.29
CA GLN A 186 -8.31 2.66 -2.09
C GLN A 186 -6.90 2.09 -2.27
N TYR A 187 -6.26 1.63 -1.18
CA TYR A 187 -4.88 1.14 -1.21
C TYR A 187 -4.74 -0.37 -1.35
N ARG A 188 -5.78 -1.11 -0.98
CA ARG A 188 -5.76 -2.59 -0.94
C ARG A 188 -7.17 -3.14 -0.95
N PHE A 189 -7.31 -4.32 -1.55
CA PHE A 189 -8.49 -5.18 -1.46
C PHE A 189 -8.30 -6.25 -0.37
N PRO A 190 -9.38 -6.91 0.09
CA PRO A 190 -9.25 -8.09 0.95
C PRO A 190 -8.51 -9.22 0.24
N ALA A 191 -7.75 -10.01 0.99
CA ALA A 191 -7.22 -11.27 0.48
C ALA A 191 -8.38 -12.26 0.25
N GLY A 192 -8.34 -13.01 -0.86
CA GLY A 192 -9.50 -13.79 -1.32
C GLY A 192 -10.58 -12.95 -2.01
N THR A 193 -10.18 -11.87 -2.70
CA THR A 193 -11.07 -11.06 -3.54
C THR A 193 -11.63 -11.92 -4.68
N THR A 194 -12.96 -11.91 -4.84
CA THR A 194 -13.69 -12.64 -5.89
C THR A 194 -14.37 -11.71 -6.89
N GLN A 195 -14.65 -12.21 -8.10
CA GLN A 195 -15.33 -11.49 -9.19
C GLN A 195 -16.78 -11.06 -8.88
N ASP A 196 -17.47 -11.79 -8.00
CA ASP A 196 -18.85 -11.53 -7.57
C ASP A 196 -18.96 -10.63 -6.33
N GLY A 197 -17.81 -10.25 -5.74
CA GLY A 197 -17.76 -9.39 -4.58
C GLY A 197 -18.21 -7.95 -4.88
N LYS A 198 -18.86 -7.32 -3.90
CA LYS A 198 -19.32 -5.93 -3.98
C LYS A 198 -18.27 -5.01 -3.39
N TYR A 199 -17.48 -4.38 -4.26
CA TYR A 199 -16.45 -3.42 -3.90
C TYR A 199 -16.83 -2.01 -4.34
N GLU A 200 -16.34 -1.03 -3.60
CA GLU A 200 -16.40 0.38 -3.94
C GLU A 200 -14.97 0.92 -3.89
N PHE A 201 -14.61 1.82 -4.78
CA PHE A 201 -13.38 2.61 -4.72
C PHE A 201 -13.71 4.00 -4.17
N PHE A 202 -12.89 4.56 -3.27
CA PHE A 202 -13.08 5.93 -2.83
C PHE A 202 -12.26 6.91 -3.69
N ASP A 203 -12.95 7.76 -4.44
CA ASP A 203 -12.30 8.86 -5.18
C ASP A 203 -12.12 10.08 -4.27
N LEU A 204 -10.88 10.50 -4.04
CA LEU A 204 -10.55 11.66 -3.21
C LEU A 204 -10.89 13.00 -3.88
N ILE A 205 -11.00 13.05 -5.21
CA ILE A 205 -11.28 14.30 -5.93
C ILE A 205 -12.77 14.65 -5.83
N THR A 206 -13.65 13.70 -6.14
CA THR A 206 -15.12 13.87 -6.02
C THR A 206 -15.67 13.50 -4.64
N ARG A 207 -14.81 13.02 -3.72
CA ARG A 207 -15.14 12.47 -2.39
C ARG A 207 -16.28 11.43 -2.40
N SER A 208 -16.33 10.62 -3.46
CA SER A 208 -17.43 9.71 -3.74
C SER A 208 -17.02 8.25 -3.62
N ASN A 209 -17.94 7.40 -3.15
CA ASN A 209 -17.79 5.95 -3.17
C ASN A 209 -18.26 5.43 -4.54
N VAL A 210 -17.31 5.02 -5.37
CA VAL A 210 -17.51 4.59 -6.75
C VAL A 210 -17.70 3.08 -6.79
N GLY A 211 -18.91 2.61 -7.12
CA GLY A 211 -19.18 1.18 -7.26
C GLY A 211 -18.32 0.54 -8.35
N LEU A 212 -17.61 -0.54 -7.99
CA LEU A 212 -16.76 -1.30 -8.91
C LEU A 212 -17.52 -2.50 -9.50
N LYS A 213 -17.27 -2.78 -10.77
CA LYS A 213 -17.79 -3.93 -11.52
C LYS A 213 -16.63 -4.76 -12.04
N PHE A 214 -16.71 -6.07 -11.93
CA PHE A 214 -15.77 -6.96 -12.60
C PHE A 214 -15.91 -6.88 -14.13
N VAL A 215 -14.79 -6.92 -14.84
CA VAL A 215 -14.70 -6.84 -16.30
C VAL A 215 -14.14 -8.14 -16.89
N GLU A 216 -12.91 -8.50 -16.51
CA GLU A 216 -12.18 -9.66 -17.03
C GLU A 216 -11.18 -10.23 -16.02
N GLU A 217 -10.80 -11.51 -16.18
CA GLU A 217 -9.53 -12.01 -15.63
C GLU A 217 -8.39 -11.65 -16.60
N LYS A 218 -7.27 -11.15 -16.07
CA LYS A 218 -6.13 -10.72 -16.87
C LYS A 218 -4.81 -11.11 -16.21
N GLU A 219 -3.85 -11.55 -17.00
CA GLU A 219 -2.47 -11.67 -16.52
C GLU A 219 -1.73 -10.32 -16.68
N VAL A 220 -1.20 -9.81 -15.58
CA VAL A 220 -0.43 -8.55 -15.54
C VAL A 220 0.92 -8.84 -14.90
N SER A 221 2.00 -8.66 -15.66
CA SER A 221 3.38 -8.90 -15.21
C SER A 221 3.60 -10.31 -14.58
N GLY A 222 2.96 -11.34 -15.14
CA GLY A 222 3.02 -12.72 -14.63
C GLY A 222 2.23 -12.95 -13.33
N THR A 223 1.29 -12.07 -12.99
CA THR A 223 0.33 -12.23 -11.89
C THR A 223 -1.07 -12.31 -12.47
N LYS A 224 -1.85 -13.33 -12.08
CA LYS A 224 -3.29 -13.38 -12.42
C LYS A 224 -4.03 -12.32 -11.62
N THR A 225 -4.85 -11.53 -12.28
CA THR A 225 -5.61 -10.42 -11.69
C THR A 225 -7.06 -10.44 -12.11
N LEU A 226 -7.92 -9.89 -11.26
CA LEU A 226 -9.29 -9.52 -11.60
C LEU A 226 -9.29 -8.04 -11.95
N HIS A 227 -9.78 -7.70 -13.15
CA HIS A 227 -9.98 -6.31 -13.57
C HIS A 227 -11.34 -5.81 -13.06
N PHE A 228 -11.30 -4.77 -12.24
CA PHE A 228 -12.48 -4.03 -11.79
C PHE A 228 -12.50 -2.63 -12.41
N GLN A 229 -13.67 -2.20 -12.88
CA GLN A 229 -13.91 -0.87 -13.41
C GLN A 229 -15.00 -0.14 -12.62
N GLY A 230 -14.81 1.15 -12.35
CA GLY A 230 -15.78 2.05 -11.76
C GLY A 230 -15.85 3.37 -12.52
N GLN A 231 -17.01 4.04 -12.44
CA GLN A 231 -17.23 5.34 -13.08
C GLN A 231 -17.98 6.27 -12.12
N GLN A 232 -17.38 7.41 -11.82
CA GLN A 232 -18.01 8.50 -11.10
C GLN A 232 -18.47 9.57 -12.09
N SER A 233 -19.77 9.79 -12.17
CA SER A 233 -20.36 10.86 -13.00
C SER A 233 -20.02 12.25 -12.45
N TRP A 234 -20.32 13.28 -13.23
CA TRP A 234 -20.01 14.68 -12.92
C TRP A 234 -20.54 15.12 -11.55
N VAL A 235 -19.62 15.50 -10.66
CA VAL A 235 -19.87 16.14 -9.36
C VAL A 235 -19.46 17.60 -9.43
N ASP A 236 -20.30 18.50 -8.94
CA ASP A 236 -19.98 19.92 -8.77
C ASP A 236 -19.11 20.07 -7.51
N LEU A 237 -17.82 20.35 -7.68
CA LEU A 237 -16.88 20.40 -6.55
C LEU A 237 -17.18 21.54 -5.58
N SER A 238 -17.92 22.58 -5.99
CA SER A 238 -18.33 23.65 -5.07
C SER A 238 -19.40 23.20 -4.07
N THR A 239 -20.05 22.06 -4.32
CA THR A 239 -21.03 21.47 -3.40
C THR A 239 -20.39 20.57 -2.36
N ILE A 240 -19.11 20.20 -2.55
CA ILE A 240 -18.31 19.50 -1.55
C ILE A 240 -17.85 20.54 -0.52
N ARG A 241 -18.49 20.51 0.67
CA ARG A 241 -18.26 21.51 1.71
C ARG A 241 -17.16 21.12 2.70
N ASP A 242 -16.22 22.04 2.90
CA ASP A 242 -15.14 21.93 3.88
C ASP A 242 -15.50 22.75 5.12
N GLY A 243 -16.58 22.33 5.79
CA GLY A 243 -17.25 23.13 6.81
C GLY A 243 -18.04 24.28 6.20
N ASN A 244 -17.71 25.52 6.59
CA ASN A 244 -18.52 26.70 6.28
C ASN A 244 -18.10 27.48 5.02
N ASP A 245 -16.89 27.31 4.50
CA ASP A 245 -16.38 28.02 3.32
C ASP A 245 -16.66 27.26 2.01
N PRO A 246 -16.93 27.94 0.87
CA PRO A 246 -16.76 27.36 -0.45
C PRO A 246 -15.28 26.95 -0.67
N THR A 247 -15.08 25.77 -1.24
CA THR A 247 -13.76 25.21 -1.52
C THR A 247 -13.01 26.07 -2.55
N LEU A 248 -11.84 26.61 -2.16
CA LEU A 248 -11.03 27.51 -2.99
C LEU A 248 -10.73 26.88 -4.36
N GLY A 249 -10.89 27.67 -5.43
CA GLY A 249 -10.63 27.22 -6.81
C GLY A 249 -11.69 26.25 -7.39
N THR A 250 -12.85 26.11 -6.75
CA THR A 250 -14.02 25.39 -7.31
C THR A 250 -15.10 26.31 -7.89
N VAL A 251 -15.07 27.60 -7.58
CA VAL A 251 -15.93 28.63 -8.19
C VAL A 251 -15.03 29.71 -8.74
N LEU A 252 -15.26 30.14 -9.98
CA LEU A 252 -14.50 31.20 -10.63
C LEU A 252 -15.45 32.14 -11.38
N THR A 253 -15.33 33.44 -11.13
CA THR A 253 -16.04 34.49 -11.87
C THR A 253 -15.03 35.25 -12.70
N MET A 254 -15.22 35.25 -14.02
CA MET A 254 -14.40 36.01 -14.97
C MET A 254 -15.30 36.57 -16.09
N PRO A 255 -14.88 37.63 -16.81
CA PRO A 255 -15.66 38.16 -17.93
C PRO A 255 -15.87 37.11 -19.04
N ALA A 256 -17.00 37.17 -19.74
CA ALA A 256 -17.32 36.28 -20.86
C ALA A 256 -16.22 36.24 -21.94
N GLY A 257 -15.56 37.37 -22.19
CA GLY A 257 -14.40 37.48 -23.09
C GLY A 257 -13.19 36.68 -22.61
N TRP A 258 -12.96 36.59 -21.29
CA TRP A 258 -11.90 35.78 -20.71
C TRP A 258 -12.16 34.28 -20.90
N TRP A 259 -13.40 33.85 -20.65
CA TRP A 259 -13.84 32.48 -20.95
C TRP A 259 -13.79 32.17 -22.45
N GLY A 260 -13.91 33.19 -23.31
CA GLY A 260 -14.08 33.04 -24.75
C GLY A 260 -15.52 32.69 -25.16
N ILE A 261 -16.52 33.04 -24.35
CA ILE A 261 -17.94 32.85 -24.64
C ILE A 261 -18.39 33.93 -25.63
N GLY A 262 -18.79 33.51 -26.83
CA GLY A 262 -19.42 34.40 -27.83
C GLY A 262 -20.93 34.53 -27.63
N GLY A 263 -21.53 35.59 -28.18
CA GLY A 263 -22.98 35.79 -28.18
C GLY A 263 -23.57 36.42 -26.91
N VAL A 264 -22.72 37.01 -26.07
CA VAL A 264 -23.03 37.87 -24.90
C VAL A 264 -22.05 39.07 -24.91
N ASP A 265 -22.18 40.05 -24.01
CA ASP A 265 -21.17 41.11 -23.92
C ASP A 265 -19.86 40.49 -23.37
N PRO A 266 -18.69 40.69 -24.00
CA PRO A 266 -17.42 40.15 -23.50
C PRO A 266 -17.05 40.66 -22.09
N LYS A 267 -17.70 41.71 -21.58
CA LYS A 267 -17.55 42.24 -20.22
C LYS A 267 -18.56 41.69 -19.21
N ASP A 268 -19.54 40.89 -19.63
CA ASP A 268 -20.49 40.26 -18.70
C ASP A 268 -19.71 39.31 -17.77
N ASP A 269 -19.83 39.50 -16.45
CA ASP A 269 -19.22 38.59 -15.47
C ASP A 269 -19.96 37.24 -15.46
N ILE A 270 -19.24 36.17 -15.76
CA ILE A 270 -19.77 34.80 -15.77
C ILE A 270 -19.11 34.00 -14.66
N THR A 271 -19.92 33.55 -13.70
CA THR A 271 -19.53 32.61 -12.65
C THR A 271 -19.72 31.17 -13.12
N LEU A 272 -18.65 30.37 -13.09
CA LEU A 272 -18.67 28.94 -13.40
C LEU A 272 -18.12 28.14 -12.21
N ASN A 273 -18.68 26.95 -12.01
CA ASN A 273 -18.23 25.97 -11.03
C ASN A 273 -17.33 24.93 -11.69
N ARG A 274 -16.38 24.39 -10.93
CA ARG A 274 -15.49 23.29 -11.34
C ARG A 274 -16.20 21.98 -11.07
N TRP A 275 -16.55 21.28 -12.13
CA TRP A 275 -17.10 19.94 -12.09
C TRP A 275 -16.00 18.91 -12.33
N ALA A 276 -16.08 17.74 -11.71
CA ALA A 276 -15.17 16.62 -11.93
C ALA A 276 -15.91 15.31 -12.19
N LYS A 277 -15.34 14.45 -13.02
CA LYS A 277 -15.67 13.03 -13.15
C LYS A 277 -14.39 12.20 -13.05
N THR A 278 -14.53 10.92 -12.71
CA THR A 278 -13.40 10.00 -12.58
C THR A 278 -13.80 8.62 -13.08
N ASP A 279 -13.07 8.08 -14.05
CA ASP A 279 -13.17 6.67 -14.44
C ASP A 279 -11.96 5.92 -13.86
N VAL A 280 -12.17 4.74 -13.28
CA VAL A 280 -11.16 3.98 -12.54
C VAL A 280 -11.12 2.53 -12.98
N ASP A 281 -9.92 2.05 -13.30
CA ASP A 281 -9.62 0.66 -13.66
C ASP A 281 -8.53 0.12 -12.72
N LEU A 282 -8.79 -1.03 -12.08
CA LEU A 282 -7.92 -1.65 -11.08
C LEU A 282 -7.72 -3.13 -11.41
N TRP A 283 -6.48 -3.58 -11.49
CA TRP A 283 -6.12 -4.99 -11.68
C TRP A 283 -5.63 -5.58 -10.37
N VAL A 284 -6.44 -6.42 -9.73
CA VAL A 284 -6.25 -6.89 -8.35
C VAL A 284 -5.84 -8.35 -8.33
N ASP A 285 -4.75 -8.72 -7.65
CA ASP A 285 -4.49 -10.14 -7.34
C ASP A 285 -5.57 -10.67 -6.39
N PRO A 286 -6.40 -11.65 -6.81
CA PRO A 286 -7.47 -12.17 -5.97
C PRO A 286 -6.95 -12.83 -4.69
N THR A 287 -5.72 -13.35 -4.69
CA THR A 287 -5.19 -14.10 -3.54
C THR A 287 -4.80 -13.18 -2.39
N SER A 288 -4.03 -12.12 -2.66
CA SER A 288 -3.47 -11.23 -1.64
C SER A 288 -4.15 -9.86 -1.53
N GLY A 289 -5.05 -9.53 -2.47
CA GLY A 289 -5.74 -8.24 -2.55
C GLY A 289 -4.85 -7.06 -2.99
N VAL A 290 -3.61 -7.32 -3.45
CA VAL A 290 -2.73 -6.28 -4.00
C VAL A 290 -3.30 -5.76 -5.31
N ILE A 291 -3.35 -4.42 -5.45
CA ILE A 291 -3.56 -3.77 -6.74
C ILE A 291 -2.23 -3.85 -7.49
N VAL A 292 -2.19 -4.57 -8.61
CA VAL A 292 -1.01 -4.84 -9.43
C VAL A 292 -0.81 -3.76 -10.51
N ASP A 293 -1.92 -3.25 -11.05
CA ASP A 293 -1.95 -2.14 -12.01
C ASP A 293 -3.19 -1.28 -11.74
N GLN A 294 -3.11 -0.01 -12.14
CA GLN A 294 -4.15 0.99 -11.96
C GLN A 294 -4.12 1.97 -13.13
N SER A 295 -5.29 2.25 -13.70
CA SER A 295 -5.53 3.39 -14.57
C SER A 295 -6.65 4.26 -14.02
N LEU A 296 -6.47 5.58 -14.11
CA LEU A 296 -7.40 6.59 -13.62
C LEU A 296 -7.55 7.66 -14.71
N HIS A 297 -8.78 7.91 -15.15
CA HIS A 297 -9.10 9.02 -16.04
C HIS A 297 -9.82 10.11 -15.25
N TYR A 298 -9.07 11.17 -14.96
CA TYR A 298 -9.59 12.37 -14.31
C TYR A 298 -9.96 13.40 -15.37
N THR A 299 -11.22 13.85 -15.37
CA THR A 299 -11.64 15.00 -16.19
C THR A 299 -12.33 16.04 -15.31
N GLN A 300 -11.91 17.29 -15.44
CA GLN A 300 -12.41 18.43 -14.69
C GLN A 300 -12.69 19.60 -15.64
N GLN A 301 -13.82 20.28 -15.46
CA GLN A 301 -14.26 21.38 -16.32
C GLN A 301 -14.91 22.50 -15.54
N PHE A 302 -14.68 23.75 -15.93
CA PHE A 302 -15.56 24.86 -15.56
C PHE A 302 -16.83 24.80 -16.40
N ARG A 303 -17.99 24.85 -15.73
CA ARG A 303 -19.34 24.83 -16.31
C ARG A 303 -20.27 25.65 -15.43
N LEU A 304 -21.49 25.94 -15.86
CA LEU A 304 -22.48 26.56 -14.96
C LEU A 304 -22.74 25.69 -13.71
N PRO A 305 -23.12 26.32 -12.57
CA PRO A 305 -23.67 25.61 -11.41
C PRO A 305 -24.89 24.78 -11.78
N GLY A 306 -25.19 23.74 -10.97
CA GLY A 306 -26.35 22.88 -11.19
C GLY A 306 -27.71 23.60 -11.11
N GLN A 307 -27.76 24.75 -10.45
CA GLN A 307 -28.90 25.67 -10.45
C GLN A 307 -28.58 26.89 -11.31
N VAL A 308 -29.27 27.02 -12.45
CA VAL A 308 -29.06 28.09 -13.43
C VAL A 308 -30.20 29.08 -13.38
N ALA A 309 -29.90 30.38 -13.47
CA ALA A 309 -30.93 31.41 -13.55
C ALA A 309 -31.77 31.24 -14.84
N PRO A 310 -33.11 31.36 -14.81
CA PRO A 310 -33.97 31.07 -15.97
C PRO A 310 -33.60 31.83 -17.26
N ASN A 311 -33.02 33.02 -17.13
CA ASN A 311 -32.66 33.91 -18.23
C ASN A 311 -31.19 33.79 -18.70
N THR A 312 -30.39 32.87 -18.14
CA THR A 312 -28.98 32.72 -18.55
C THR A 312 -28.87 32.39 -20.05
N PRO A 313 -28.12 33.15 -20.87
CA PRO A 313 -28.05 32.96 -22.32
C PRO A 313 -27.57 31.56 -22.73
N LYS A 314 -28.11 31.02 -23.84
CA LYS A 314 -27.73 29.68 -24.33
C LYS A 314 -26.21 29.47 -24.51
N PRO A 315 -25.43 30.43 -25.06
CA PRO A 315 -23.98 30.26 -25.17
C PRO A 315 -23.28 30.03 -23.83
N VAL A 316 -23.76 30.69 -22.77
CA VAL A 316 -23.25 30.51 -21.39
C VAL A 316 -23.68 29.15 -20.84
N ARG A 317 -24.91 28.70 -21.11
CA ARG A 317 -25.43 27.41 -20.61
C ARG A 317 -24.73 26.19 -21.20
N ASP A 318 -24.35 26.27 -22.47
CA ASP A 318 -23.69 25.16 -23.16
C ASP A 318 -22.16 25.19 -22.98
N PHE A 319 -21.59 26.29 -22.44
CA PHE A 319 -20.16 26.49 -22.32
C PHE A 319 -19.49 25.53 -21.32
N LYS A 320 -18.28 25.09 -21.69
CA LYS A 320 -17.41 24.22 -20.91
C LYS A 320 -15.97 24.60 -21.19
N LEU A 321 -15.14 24.71 -20.17
CA LEU A 321 -13.69 24.87 -20.29
C LEU A 321 -12.99 23.71 -19.60
N ASP A 322 -12.09 23.01 -20.30
CA ASP A 322 -11.25 21.97 -19.71
C ASP A 322 -10.29 22.59 -18.68
N VAL A 323 -10.41 22.15 -17.42
CA VAL A 323 -9.48 22.53 -16.35
C VAL A 323 -8.34 21.54 -16.27
N PHE A 324 -8.68 20.26 -16.36
CA PHE A 324 -7.74 19.15 -16.39
C PHE A 324 -8.40 17.96 -17.09
N ASP A 325 -7.69 17.29 -17.99
CA ASP A 325 -8.15 16.03 -18.58
C ASP A 325 -6.96 15.11 -18.80
N ALA A 326 -6.85 14.05 -18.01
CA ALA A 326 -5.73 13.12 -18.07
C ALA A 326 -6.19 11.70 -17.75
N LYS A 327 -6.08 10.80 -18.74
CA LYS A 327 -6.00 9.36 -18.48
C LYS A 327 -4.57 9.03 -18.09
N GLN A 328 -4.41 8.43 -16.91
CA GLN A 328 -3.11 8.06 -16.36
C GLN A 328 -3.08 6.57 -16.07
N ARG A 329 -1.89 5.96 -16.12
CA ARG A 329 -1.67 4.55 -15.75
C ARG A 329 -0.32 4.37 -15.08
N TRP A 330 -0.21 3.40 -14.19
CA TRP A 330 1.09 3.04 -13.58
C TRP A 330 2.11 2.64 -14.64
N VAL A 331 3.36 3.08 -14.45
CA VAL A 331 4.47 2.72 -15.34
C VAL A 331 4.92 1.28 -15.09
N ASP A 332 5.51 0.62 -16.10
CA ASP A 332 5.94 -0.79 -16.04
C ASP A 332 6.84 -1.13 -14.84
N ALA A 333 7.62 -0.17 -14.33
CA ALA A 333 8.42 -0.37 -13.11
C ALA A 333 7.55 -0.50 -11.86
N THR A 334 6.50 0.33 -11.74
CA THR A 334 5.51 0.24 -10.65
C THR A 334 4.68 -1.04 -10.78
N VAL A 335 4.20 -1.37 -11.98
CA VAL A 335 3.41 -2.60 -12.22
C VAL A 335 4.22 -3.86 -11.87
N ARG A 336 5.50 -3.94 -12.29
CA ARG A 336 6.40 -5.04 -11.90
C ARG A 336 6.61 -5.11 -10.39
N SER A 337 6.87 -3.98 -9.73
CA SER A 337 7.05 -3.91 -8.28
C SER A 337 5.81 -4.41 -7.52
N GLN A 338 4.61 -3.96 -7.91
CA GLN A 338 3.38 -4.43 -7.27
C GLN A 338 3.07 -5.90 -7.58
N ALA A 339 3.41 -6.38 -8.78
CA ALA A 339 3.33 -7.81 -9.11
C ALA A 339 4.26 -8.68 -8.24
N GLU A 340 5.46 -8.21 -7.90
CA GLU A 340 6.35 -8.91 -6.95
C GLU A 340 5.83 -8.88 -5.51
N VAL A 341 5.26 -7.76 -5.06
CA VAL A 341 4.58 -7.67 -3.75
C VAL A 341 3.41 -8.66 -3.68
N ALA A 342 2.61 -8.78 -4.75
CA ALA A 342 1.53 -9.77 -4.87
C ALA A 342 2.07 -11.21 -4.79
N LYS A 343 3.07 -11.56 -5.62
CA LYS A 343 3.69 -12.91 -5.63
C LYS A 343 4.34 -13.26 -4.28
N SER A 344 4.98 -12.31 -3.62
CA SER A 344 5.55 -12.50 -2.27
C SER A 344 4.46 -12.81 -1.24
N ALA A 345 3.34 -12.09 -1.30
CA ALA A 345 2.18 -12.35 -0.44
C ALA A 345 1.51 -13.70 -0.76
N GLN A 346 1.32 -14.03 -2.04
CA GLN A 346 0.84 -15.35 -2.50
C GLN A 346 1.71 -16.48 -1.96
N ASN A 347 3.04 -16.37 -2.06
CA ASN A 347 3.98 -17.37 -1.56
C ASN A 347 3.88 -17.55 -0.04
N LYS A 348 3.80 -16.47 0.74
CA LYS A 348 3.59 -16.53 2.20
C LYS A 348 2.27 -17.24 2.55
N ILE A 349 1.19 -16.92 1.84
CA ILE A 349 -0.13 -17.57 2.01
C ILE A 349 -0.07 -19.05 1.63
N ALA A 350 0.58 -19.40 0.50
CA ALA A 350 0.67 -20.77 0.00
C ALA A 350 1.53 -21.67 0.90
N VAL A 351 2.65 -21.15 1.42
CA VAL A 351 3.51 -21.89 2.36
C VAL A 351 2.73 -22.27 3.62
N ALA A 352 1.96 -21.34 4.18
CA ALA A 352 1.21 -21.60 5.41
C ALA A 352 -0.09 -22.39 5.22
N LYS A 353 -0.82 -22.19 4.12
CA LYS A 353 -2.07 -22.92 3.83
C LYS A 353 -1.86 -24.33 3.30
N TYR A 354 -0.76 -24.57 2.58
CA TYR A 354 -0.54 -25.84 1.86
C TYR A 354 0.81 -26.49 2.18
N VAL A 355 1.94 -25.79 2.01
CA VAL A 355 3.27 -26.44 2.06
C VAL A 355 3.64 -26.94 3.47
N ALA A 356 3.59 -26.07 4.48
CA ALA A 356 3.92 -26.44 5.86
C ALA A 356 2.96 -27.48 6.46
N PRO A 357 1.63 -27.40 6.22
CA PRO A 357 0.69 -28.48 6.54
C PRO A 357 1.04 -29.82 5.88
N VAL A 358 1.29 -29.86 4.57
CA VAL A 358 1.63 -31.11 3.86
C VAL A 358 2.95 -31.69 4.35
N ALA A 359 3.99 -30.85 4.49
CA ALA A 359 5.29 -31.28 5.03
C ALA A 359 5.18 -31.79 6.47
N GLY A 360 4.45 -31.08 7.34
CA GLY A 360 4.17 -31.49 8.71
C GLY A 360 3.40 -32.80 8.79
N GLY A 361 2.38 -32.99 7.93
CA GLY A 361 1.61 -34.23 7.84
C GLY A 361 2.47 -35.41 7.41
N VAL A 362 3.28 -35.26 6.36
CA VAL A 362 4.21 -36.31 5.89
C VAL A 362 5.24 -36.67 6.95
N LEU A 363 5.89 -35.68 7.57
CA LEU A 363 6.83 -35.90 8.67
C LEU A 363 6.14 -36.56 9.88
N GLY A 364 4.89 -36.20 10.16
CA GLY A 364 4.11 -36.78 11.23
C GLY A 364 3.75 -38.25 11.01
N VAL A 365 3.39 -38.62 9.76
CA VAL A 365 3.16 -40.02 9.37
C VAL A 365 4.45 -40.84 9.45
N ILE A 366 5.58 -40.28 9.00
CA ILE A 366 6.90 -40.93 9.10
C ILE A 366 7.28 -41.15 10.58
N ALA A 367 7.12 -40.13 11.43
CA ALA A 367 7.40 -40.23 12.86
C ALA A 367 6.50 -41.26 13.57
N LEU A 368 5.20 -41.31 13.26
CA LEU A 368 4.29 -42.36 13.75
C LEU A 368 4.75 -43.76 13.32
N GLY A 369 5.06 -43.94 12.03
CA GLY A 369 5.50 -45.24 11.49
C GLY A 369 6.78 -45.74 12.16
N LEU A 370 7.78 -44.87 12.30
CA LEU A 370 9.04 -45.18 12.99
C LEU A 370 8.83 -45.45 14.49
N GLY A 371 7.96 -44.69 15.15
CA GLY A 371 7.63 -44.89 16.57
C GLY A 371 6.92 -46.22 16.84
N VAL A 372 5.95 -46.59 16.00
CA VAL A 372 5.27 -47.90 16.06
C VAL A 372 6.26 -49.03 15.77
N PHE A 373 7.10 -48.90 14.74
CA PHE A 373 8.13 -49.89 14.42
C PHE A 373 9.12 -50.10 15.58
N ALA A 374 9.59 -49.02 16.21
CA ALA A 374 10.47 -49.08 17.37
C ALA A 374 9.82 -49.80 18.57
N LEU A 375 8.53 -49.60 18.82
CA LEU A 375 7.79 -50.34 19.85
C LEU A 375 7.64 -51.83 19.53
N LEU A 376 7.43 -52.19 18.26
CA LEU A 376 7.34 -53.58 17.83
C LEU A 376 8.68 -54.32 17.97
N LEU A 377 9.79 -53.71 17.55
CA LEU A 377 11.13 -54.30 17.75
C LEU A 377 11.49 -54.41 19.24
N GLY A 378 11.10 -53.42 20.05
CA GLY A 378 11.30 -53.45 21.50
C GLY A 378 10.58 -54.59 22.23
N ARG A 379 9.46 -55.09 21.69
CA ARG A 379 8.73 -56.24 22.24
C ARG A 379 9.44 -57.57 21.98
N ASN A 380 10.04 -57.75 20.80
CA ASN A 380 10.74 -59.00 20.45
C ASN A 380 12.07 -59.19 21.21
N ALA A 381 12.67 -58.10 21.72
CA ALA A 381 13.84 -58.18 22.60
C ALA A 381 13.48 -58.58 24.05
N ALA A 382 12.21 -58.48 24.47
CA ALA A 382 11.77 -58.81 25.82
C ALA A 382 11.50 -60.32 26.02
N THR A 383 11.36 -61.10 24.94
CA THR A 383 11.07 -62.54 24.97
C THR A 383 12.30 -63.45 25.09
N ALA A 384 13.49 -62.88 25.31
CA ALA A 384 14.76 -63.62 25.47
C ALA A 384 15.32 -63.59 26.91
N GLY A 385 14.48 -63.29 27.91
CA GLY A 385 14.82 -63.38 29.34
C GLY A 385 13.97 -64.42 30.05
N GLY A 386 14.49 -65.63 30.23
CA GLY A 386 13.76 -66.73 30.88
C GLY A 386 13.52 -66.51 32.39
N PRO A 387 12.56 -67.23 33.00
CA PRO A 387 12.19 -67.03 34.40
C PRO A 387 13.23 -67.59 35.37
N GLY A 388 14.06 -66.72 35.94
CA GLY A 388 14.97 -67.04 37.05
C GLY A 388 14.25 -67.00 38.39
N THR A 389 14.07 -68.17 39.01
CA THR A 389 13.41 -68.33 40.32
C THR A 389 14.31 -68.01 41.51
N GLY A 390 13.75 -67.31 42.52
CA GLY A 390 14.08 -67.55 43.94
C GLY A 390 15.21 -66.72 44.56
N GLY A 391 14.91 -66.07 45.69
CA GLY A 391 15.93 -65.36 46.49
C GLY A 391 15.34 -64.49 47.60
N ARG A 392 14.85 -65.10 48.70
CA ARG A 392 14.57 -64.35 49.94
C ARG A 392 15.88 -64.01 50.65
N GLY A 393 16.02 -62.76 51.11
CA GLY A 393 17.12 -62.34 51.98
C GLY A 393 16.81 -61.02 52.66
N ALA A 394 16.65 -61.02 53.97
CA ALA A 394 16.52 -59.81 54.79
C ALA A 394 17.88 -59.46 55.42
N GLY A 395 18.23 -58.17 55.53
CA GLY A 395 19.53 -57.75 56.09
C GLY A 395 19.61 -56.25 56.36
N ARG A 396 19.82 -55.91 57.64
CA ARG A 396 19.85 -54.57 58.27
C ARG A 396 21.02 -53.65 57.86
N SER A 397 20.70 -52.35 57.75
CA SER A 397 21.29 -51.17 58.46
C SER A 397 22.78 -50.77 58.38
N ALA A 398 22.98 -49.44 58.55
CA ALA A 398 24.21 -48.67 58.87
C ALA A 398 25.19 -48.38 57.70
N ALA A 399 25.94 -47.25 57.67
CA ALA A 399 25.82 -45.92 58.29
C ALA A 399 26.87 -44.94 57.68
N GLY A 400 26.60 -43.63 57.66
CA GLY A 400 27.56 -42.51 57.40
C GLY A 400 28.18 -42.43 56.00
N SER A 401 28.95 -41.38 55.63
CA SER A 401 28.87 -39.94 55.97
C SER A 401 29.77 -39.14 55.00
N ASP A 402 29.63 -37.82 55.01
CA ASP A 402 30.62 -36.78 54.63
C ASP A 402 31.05 -36.55 53.16
N ASP A 403 30.75 -35.32 52.72
CA ASP A 403 31.60 -34.32 52.04
C ASP A 403 32.72 -34.70 51.05
N ALA A 404 32.66 -34.06 49.87
CA ALA A 404 33.69 -33.16 49.32
C ALA A 404 33.66 -33.14 47.78
N ALA A 405 33.41 -31.96 47.18
CA ALA A 405 33.65 -31.69 45.76
C ALA A 405 34.52 -30.41 45.65
N PRO A 406 35.68 -30.46 44.98
CA PRO A 406 36.66 -29.37 45.03
C PRO A 406 36.36 -28.21 44.08
N THR A 407 37.04 -27.09 44.37
CA THR A 407 36.98 -25.79 43.69
C THR A 407 37.69 -25.75 42.32
N ALA A 408 37.40 -24.69 41.55
CA ALA A 408 38.03 -24.34 40.27
C ALA A 408 39.52 -23.89 40.41
N PRO A 409 40.24 -23.57 39.31
CA PRO A 409 40.01 -22.32 38.56
C PRO A 409 40.05 -22.45 37.02
N LEU A 410 39.67 -21.36 36.35
CA LEU A 410 39.96 -21.04 34.95
C LEU A 410 40.78 -19.74 34.94
N ASP A 411 41.91 -19.73 34.24
CA ASP A 411 42.77 -18.56 34.03
C ASP A 411 42.86 -18.20 32.53
N ASP A 412 43.28 -16.97 32.23
CA ASP A 412 42.99 -16.21 31.00
C ASP A 412 43.96 -16.37 29.78
N GLU A 413 43.37 -16.23 28.57
CA GLU A 413 43.88 -15.51 27.36
C GLU A 413 45.24 -15.86 26.66
N PRO A 414 45.58 -15.30 25.46
CA PRO A 414 44.80 -14.89 24.25
C PRO A 414 45.46 -15.38 22.90
N ILE A 415 45.26 -14.67 21.76
CA ILE A 415 46.06 -14.67 20.47
C ILE A 415 45.78 -15.85 19.49
N THR A 416 45.61 -15.75 18.14
CA THR A 416 45.64 -14.65 17.10
C THR A 416 44.76 -14.98 15.87
N THR A 417 44.52 -14.02 14.96
CA THR A 417 44.13 -14.22 13.53
C THR A 417 45.33 -14.27 12.57
N PRO A 418 45.16 -14.78 11.33
CA PRO A 418 45.70 -14.12 10.13
C PRO A 418 44.68 -13.94 8.98
N ASP A 419 45.13 -13.31 7.89
CA ASP A 419 44.36 -12.45 6.97
C ASP A 419 44.41 -12.87 5.47
N GLY A 420 43.50 -12.30 4.65
CA GLY A 420 43.55 -12.23 3.18
C GLY A 420 42.96 -13.42 2.38
N GLY A 421 42.15 -13.24 1.32
CA GLY A 421 41.56 -12.02 0.73
C GLY A 421 40.92 -12.34 -0.65
N GLY A 422 40.05 -11.45 -1.19
CA GLY A 422 39.55 -11.54 -2.57
C GLY A 422 38.09 -11.09 -2.81
N ASP A 423 37.89 -9.79 -3.09
CA ASP A 423 36.68 -9.19 -3.71
C ASP A 423 36.75 -9.34 -5.26
N PRO A 424 35.70 -9.12 -6.09
CA PRO A 424 34.81 -7.94 -6.06
C PRO A 424 33.30 -8.19 -6.37
N ALA A 425 32.37 -7.72 -5.52
CA ALA A 425 30.95 -7.61 -5.91
C ALA A 425 30.09 -6.55 -5.17
N THR A 426 30.60 -5.35 -4.87
CA THR A 426 29.79 -4.25 -4.29
C THR A 426 30.03 -2.87 -4.90
N GLU A 427 29.68 -2.70 -6.18
CA GLU A 427 29.43 -1.38 -6.79
C GLU A 427 28.04 -1.34 -7.45
N ALA A 428 27.05 -0.80 -6.73
CA ALA A 428 25.73 -0.43 -7.27
C ALA A 428 24.85 0.41 -6.30
N PHE A 429 25.15 0.43 -4.99
CA PHE A 429 24.31 1.08 -3.96
C PHE A 429 25.09 2.07 -3.09
N ASN A 430 25.44 3.22 -3.67
CA ASN A 430 25.79 4.43 -2.92
C ASN A 430 25.43 5.68 -3.74
N ALA A 431 24.14 6.01 -3.77
CA ALA A 431 23.61 7.28 -4.27
C ALA A 431 22.45 7.77 -3.39
N GLN A 432 22.60 7.65 -2.07
CA GLN A 432 21.82 8.42 -1.10
C GLN A 432 22.75 9.51 -0.53
N PRO A 433 22.37 10.80 -0.59
CA PRO A 433 23.11 11.84 0.12
C PRO A 433 23.10 11.56 1.63
N ARG A 434 24.28 11.57 2.26
CA ARG A 434 24.39 11.58 3.72
C ARG A 434 24.09 13.01 4.22
N PRO A 435 23.47 13.16 5.40
CA PRO A 435 23.31 14.46 6.02
C PRO A 435 24.64 14.99 6.59
N ASP A 436 24.69 16.32 6.72
CA ASP A 436 25.76 17.15 7.29
C ASP A 436 26.98 17.43 6.39
N ASP A 437 26.90 18.54 5.65
CA ASP A 437 27.88 19.66 5.77
C ASP A 437 27.33 20.91 5.02
N SER A 438 26.20 21.45 5.49
CA SER A 438 25.71 22.77 5.06
C SER A 438 24.94 23.47 6.17
N GLN A 439 25.40 24.68 6.51
CA GLN A 439 24.97 25.40 7.70
C GLN A 439 23.46 25.69 7.67
N THR A 440 22.73 25.18 8.66
CA THR A 440 21.45 25.74 9.09
C THR A 440 21.37 25.61 10.61
N GLU A 441 21.50 26.72 11.33
CA GLU A 441 21.42 26.71 12.79
C GLU A 441 20.04 26.22 13.26
N ALA A 442 20.02 25.33 14.25
CA ALA A 442 18.77 24.95 14.91
C ALA A 442 18.21 26.14 15.70
N ILE A 443 17.02 26.60 15.34
CA ILE A 443 16.36 27.71 16.05
C ILE A 443 15.86 27.21 17.41
N ASP A 444 16.59 27.49 18.49
CA ASP A 444 16.10 27.31 19.88
C ASP A 444 15.20 28.48 20.26
N PHE A 445 13.89 28.23 20.33
CA PHE A 445 12.86 29.23 20.61
C PHE A 445 12.81 29.71 22.09
N ARG A 446 13.81 29.43 22.93
CA ARG A 446 13.77 29.78 24.37
C ARG A 446 14.38 31.12 24.78
N LYS A 447 14.79 31.98 23.84
CA LYS A 447 15.16 33.38 24.13
C LYS A 447 14.62 34.33 23.05
N ARG A 448 13.38 34.77 23.23
CA ARG A 448 12.74 35.81 22.40
C ARG A 448 12.19 36.98 23.23
N ASP A 449 12.96 37.37 24.25
CA ASP A 449 12.80 38.61 25.00
C ASP A 449 14.18 39.28 25.09
N GLU A 450 14.56 40.02 24.05
CA GLU A 450 15.36 41.25 24.12
C GLU A 450 15.60 41.82 22.70
N ARG A 451 15.00 43.00 22.44
CA ARG A 451 15.11 43.89 21.26
C ARG A 451 14.15 43.62 20.08
#